data_AF-A0A1Z4N0J4-F1
#
_entry.id   AF-A0A1Z4N0J4-F1
#
_cell.length_a   1.000
_cell.length_b   1.000
_cell.length_c   1.000
_cell.angle_alpha   90.00
_cell.angle_beta   90.00
_cell.angle_gamma   90.00
#
_symmetry.space_group_name_H-M   'P 1'
#
loop_
_entity.id
_entity.type
_entity.pdbx_description
1 polymer ?
#
loop_
_entity_poly.entity_id
_entity_poly.type
_entity_poly.pdbx_seq_one_letter_code
_entity_poly.pdbx_strand_id
1 'polypeptide(L)'
;MSHKIKNIAAIELSEDELDNVAGGVGEFVLSGGQNLGLFTGASFQQKNLAVGQQTIAGPGGAGTTTLVNAQEIISNSGQGLFISQ
;
A
#
# COMPACT_ATOMS: atom_id res chain seq x y z
N MET A 1 -20.04 5.12 28.48
CA MET A 1 -19.30 3.84 28.44
C MET A 1 -17.93 4.11 27.82
N SER A 2 -16.84 3.96 28.58
CA SER A 2 -15.47 4.18 28.06
C SER A 2 -14.91 2.85 27.55
N HIS A 3 -14.63 2.77 26.25
CA HIS A 3 -13.93 1.63 25.65
C HIS A 3 -12.43 1.72 25.94
N LYS A 4 -12.05 1.51 27.21
CA LYS A 4 -10.66 1.21 27.53
C LYS A 4 -10.32 -0.13 26.91
N ILE A 5 -9.40 -0.13 25.94
CA ILE A 5 -8.65 -1.34 25.58
C ILE A 5 -8.01 -1.82 26.88
N LYS A 6 -8.48 -2.94 27.42
CA LYS A 6 -7.76 -3.62 28.49
C LYS A 6 -6.44 -4.05 27.86
N ASN A 7 -5.34 -3.67 28.47
CA ASN A 7 -4.02 -4.21 28.15
C ASN A 7 -4.02 -5.68 28.63
N ILE A 8 -4.73 -6.53 27.88
CA ILE A 8 -4.56 -7.98 27.91
C ILE A 8 -3.09 -8.18 27.61
N ALA A 9 -2.38 -8.82 28.54
CA ALA A 9 -0.94 -9.02 28.46
C ALA A 9 -0.57 -9.42 27.03
N ALA A 10 0.45 -8.77 26.47
CA ALA A 10 1.02 -9.21 25.20
C ALA A 10 1.37 -10.69 25.38
N ILE A 11 0.67 -11.57 24.64
CA ILE A 11 0.93 -12.99 24.69
C ILE A 11 2.23 -13.16 23.91
N GLU A 12 3.32 -13.28 24.65
CA GLU A 12 4.64 -13.58 24.11
C GLU A 12 4.57 -14.97 23.49
N LEU A 13 4.52 -15.01 22.16
CA LEU A 13 4.64 -16.21 21.35
C LEU A 13 6.07 -16.74 21.46
N SER A 14 6.24 -18.07 21.40
CA SER A 14 7.59 -18.64 21.24
C SER A 14 8.19 -18.24 19.88
N GLU A 15 9.51 -18.36 19.74
CA GLU A 15 10.18 -18.13 18.44
C GLU A 15 9.58 -19.05 17.34
N ASP A 16 9.24 -20.29 17.69
CA ASP A 16 8.58 -21.25 16.80
C ASP A 16 7.16 -20.79 16.40
N GLU A 17 6.41 -20.18 17.31
CA GLU A 17 5.09 -19.60 17.02
C GLU A 17 5.20 -18.31 16.19
N LEU A 18 6.26 -17.52 16.39
CA LEU A 18 6.55 -16.32 15.59
C LEU A 18 6.92 -16.66 14.14
N ASP A 19 7.68 -17.74 13.91
CA ASP A 19 8.02 -18.22 12.56
C ASP A 19 6.76 -18.59 11.77
N ASN A 20 5.79 -19.26 12.42
CA ASN A 20 4.48 -19.58 11.84
C ASN A 20 3.59 -18.35 11.56
N VAL A 21 3.83 -17.21 12.23
CA VAL A 21 3.07 -15.96 12.02
C VAL A 21 3.75 -15.06 10.98
N ALA A 22 5.08 -15.09 10.86
CA ALA A 22 5.85 -14.35 9.87
C ALA A 22 5.90 -15.05 8.50
N GLY A 23 5.85 -16.39 8.48
CA GLY A 23 5.89 -17.21 7.29
C GLY A 23 4.59 -17.20 6.48
N GLY A 24 4.51 -16.34 5.46
CA GLY A 24 3.67 -16.65 4.29
C GLY A 24 4.11 -18.00 3.69
N VAL A 25 3.22 -18.70 2.96
CA VAL A 25 3.52 -20.04 2.42
C VAL A 25 4.64 -20.01 1.37
N GLY A 26 5.89 -20.06 1.84
CA GLY A 26 7.10 -19.98 1.04
C GLY A 26 7.32 -21.25 0.22
N GLU A 27 7.07 -22.41 0.81
CA GLU A 27 7.16 -23.72 0.14
C GLU A 27 6.34 -24.78 0.91
N PHE A 28 4.99 -24.69 0.86
CA PHE A 28 4.15 -25.71 1.49
C PHE A 28 4.02 -26.93 0.54
N VAL A 29 4.84 -27.96 0.79
CA VAL A 29 4.88 -29.18 -0.02
C VAL A 29 3.64 -30.04 0.23
N LEU A 30 2.79 -30.13 -0.79
CA LEU A 30 1.66 -31.06 -0.87
C LEU A 30 2.15 -32.48 -1.23
N SER A 31 1.38 -33.49 -0.83
CA SER A 31 1.69 -34.89 -1.11
C SER A 31 1.87 -35.15 -2.61
N GLY A 32 2.98 -35.80 -2.97
CA GLY A 32 3.32 -36.06 -4.38
C GLY A 32 4.32 -35.06 -4.99
N GLY A 33 4.97 -34.21 -4.18
CA GLY A 33 6.01 -33.28 -4.63
C GLY A 33 5.46 -31.97 -5.21
N GLN A 34 4.17 -31.70 -5.02
CA GLN A 34 3.54 -30.45 -5.42
C GLN A 34 3.85 -29.34 -4.42
N ASN A 35 3.96 -28.10 -4.90
CA ASN A 35 4.22 -26.92 -4.06
C ASN A 35 3.01 -25.99 -4.09
N LEU A 36 2.48 -25.63 -2.92
CA LEU A 36 1.51 -24.55 -2.77
C LEU A 36 2.28 -23.22 -2.62
N GLY A 37 2.23 -22.41 -3.66
CA GLY A 37 2.86 -21.09 -3.70
C GLY A 37 1.85 -19.96 -3.48
N LEU A 38 2.32 -18.91 -2.80
CA LEU A 38 1.61 -17.65 -2.62
C LEU A 38 2.36 -16.54 -3.37
N PHE A 39 1.66 -15.84 -4.27
CA PHE A 39 2.16 -14.57 -4.77
C PHE A 39 1.38 -13.42 -4.11
N THR A 40 2.12 -12.45 -3.57
CA THR A 40 1.59 -11.17 -3.07
C THR A 40 2.33 -10.05 -3.78
N GLY A 41 1.59 -9.21 -4.50
CA GLY A 41 2.12 -8.02 -5.16
C GLY A 41 1.34 -6.79 -4.72
N ALA A 42 2.03 -5.77 -4.23
CA ALA A 42 1.46 -4.46 -3.98
C ALA A 42 2.37 -3.40 -4.57
N SER A 43 1.80 -2.44 -5.30
CA SER A 43 2.51 -1.27 -5.80
C SER A 43 1.66 -0.02 -5.60
N PHE A 44 2.33 1.09 -5.32
CA PHE A 44 1.73 2.40 -5.19
C PHE A 44 2.64 3.42 -5.86
N GLN A 45 2.07 4.23 -6.74
CA GLN A 45 2.73 5.32 -7.43
C GLN A 45 1.81 6.53 -7.38
N GLN A 46 2.38 7.70 -7.10
CA GLN A 46 1.65 8.95 -7.02
C GLN A 46 2.46 10.04 -7.70
N LYS A 47 1.79 10.83 -8.54
CA LYS A 47 2.33 11.98 -9.27
C LYS A 47 1.50 13.19 -8.91
N ASN A 48 2.14 14.35 -8.77
CA ASN A 48 1.45 15.60 -8.45
C ASN A 48 1.96 16.77 -9.31
N LEU A 49 1.09 17.75 -9.49
CA LEU A 49 1.19 18.96 -10.30
C LEU A 49 0.33 20.01 -9.52
N ALA A 50 0.64 21.32 -9.44
CA ALA A 50 0.00 22.29 -8.49
C ALA A 50 -0.50 23.68 -9.02
N VAL A 51 -1.64 24.17 -8.47
CA VAL A 51 -2.71 24.98 -9.15
C VAL A 51 -2.68 26.51 -9.04
N GLY A 52 -3.10 27.20 -10.10
CA GLY A 52 -3.83 28.48 -10.05
C GLY A 52 -3.64 29.37 -11.28
N GLN A 53 -4.31 30.51 -11.33
CA GLN A 53 -3.97 31.59 -12.26
C GLN A 53 -4.44 32.91 -11.66
N GLN A 54 -3.55 33.90 -11.58
CA GLN A 54 -3.81 35.23 -11.03
C GLN A 54 -3.51 36.26 -12.13
N THR A 55 -4.55 36.92 -12.62
CA THR A 55 -4.42 38.02 -13.58
C THR A 55 -4.59 39.35 -12.85
N ILE A 56 -3.70 40.30 -13.12
CA ILE A 56 -3.71 41.67 -12.58
C ILE A 56 -3.80 42.62 -13.77
N ALA A 57 -4.70 43.59 -13.72
CA ALA A 57 -4.83 44.62 -14.75
C ALA A 57 -4.86 46.02 -14.14
N GLY A 58 -4.26 46.99 -14.81
CA GLY A 58 -4.22 48.39 -14.42
C GLY A 58 -3.96 49.33 -15.59
N PRO A 59 -3.76 50.64 -15.35
CA PRO A 59 -3.59 51.64 -16.42
C PRO A 59 -2.41 51.40 -17.37
N GLY A 60 -1.43 50.57 -16.97
CA GLY A 60 -0.30 50.15 -17.79
C GLY A 60 -0.48 48.83 -18.55
N GLY A 61 -1.66 48.20 -18.50
CA GLY A 61 -1.96 46.92 -19.14
C GLY A 61 -2.37 45.80 -18.18
N ALA A 62 -2.50 44.58 -18.72
CA ALA A 62 -2.86 43.39 -17.96
C ALA A 62 -1.76 42.32 -18.06
N GLY A 63 -1.46 41.67 -16.93
CA GLY A 63 -0.50 40.57 -16.82
C GLY A 63 -1.11 39.37 -16.08
N THR A 64 -0.78 38.17 -16.52
CA THR A 64 -1.29 36.90 -15.99
C THR A 64 -0.14 36.07 -15.46
N THR A 65 -0.25 35.58 -14.22
CA THR A 65 0.60 34.51 -13.67
C THR A 65 -0.20 33.21 -13.55
N THR A 66 0.39 32.07 -13.86
CA THR A 66 -0.25 30.74 -13.86
C THR A 66 0.55 29.76 -13.01
N LEU A 67 -0.14 28.79 -12.41
CA LEU A 67 0.36 27.58 -11.77
C LEU A 67 -0.52 26.41 -12.31
N VAL A 68 -0.01 25.20 -12.59
CA VAL A 68 -0.79 24.13 -13.30
C VAL A 68 -0.89 22.84 -12.48
N ASN A 69 -2.08 22.21 -12.41
CA ASN A 69 -2.42 21.15 -11.43
C ASN A 69 -2.94 19.82 -11.97
N ALA A 70 -2.60 18.75 -11.24
CA ALA A 70 -3.22 17.42 -11.29
C ALA A 70 -2.65 16.52 -10.16
N GLN A 71 -3.34 15.43 -9.85
CA GLN A 71 -2.77 14.30 -9.12
C GLN A 71 -3.11 13.02 -9.89
N GLU A 72 -2.14 12.12 -10.06
CA GLU A 72 -2.31 10.81 -10.68
C GLU A 72 -1.90 9.77 -9.63
N ILE A 73 -2.73 8.76 -9.39
CA ILE A 73 -2.42 7.67 -8.47
C ILE A 73 -2.62 6.36 -9.23
N ILE A 74 -1.56 5.55 -9.27
CA ILE A 74 -1.59 4.19 -9.81
C ILE A 74 -1.28 3.26 -8.64
N SER A 75 -2.27 2.45 -8.25
CA SER A 75 -2.12 1.46 -7.20
C SER A 75 -2.55 0.09 -7.70
N ASN A 76 -1.79 -0.93 -7.31
CA ASN A 76 -2.13 -2.33 -7.51
C ASN A 76 -1.98 -3.05 -6.18
N SER A 77 -2.94 -3.92 -5.87
CA SER A 77 -2.81 -4.93 -4.82
C SER A 77 -3.42 -6.22 -5.33
N GLY A 78 -2.65 -7.30 -5.26
CA GLY A 78 -3.02 -8.61 -5.75
C GLY A 78 -2.42 -9.69 -4.88
N GLN A 79 -3.24 -10.67 -4.52
CA GLN A 79 -2.84 -11.89 -3.85
C GLN A 79 -3.44 -13.07 -4.59
N GLY A 80 -2.65 -14.12 -4.81
CA GLY A 80 -3.15 -15.36 -5.38
C GLY A 80 -2.38 -16.57 -4.89
N LEU A 81 -3.07 -17.71 -4.91
CA LEU A 81 -2.56 -19.01 -4.53
C LEU A 81 -2.49 -19.90 -5.77
N PHE A 82 -1.43 -20.67 -5.92
CA PHE A 82 -1.25 -21.61 -7.02
C PHE A 82 -0.61 -22.90 -6.54
N ILE A 83 -0.84 -23.98 -7.29
CA ILE A 83 -0.18 -25.27 -7.08
C ILE A 83 0.72 -25.52 -8.30
N SER A 84 2.01 -25.74 -8.06
CA SER A 84 2.97 -26.21 -9.07
C SER A 84 3.47 -27.61 -8.75
N GLN A 85 4.11 -28.24 -9.73
CA GLN A 85 4.91 -29.48 -9.59
C GLN A 85 6.38 -29.11 -9.80
#